data_AF-A0A933T7P5-F1
#
_entry.id   AF-A0A933T7P5-F1
#
_cell.length_a   1.000
_cell.length_b   1.000
_cell.length_c   1.000
_cell.angle_alpha   90.00
_cell.angle_beta   90.00
_cell.angle_gamma   90.00
#
_symmetry.space_group_name_H-M   'P 1'
#
loop_
_entity.id
_entity.type
_entity.pdbx_description
1 polymer ?
#
loop_
_entity_poly.entity_id
_entity_poly.type
_entity_poly.pdbx_seq_one_letter_code
_entity_poly.pdbx_strand_id
1 'polypeptide(L)'
;VLRVKPEQLDELLHPSVAPVAEKKATELAKGLPAGPGGAIGKIVFTADDAEAWAKKGEKVILVRSETSPEDVHGMHAAEAILTAKGGMTSHAALVARGWGKCCIVGCSALDIDVHKKTLHVNGRTLREGDWVTLNGTKGRVYEGKLDLLPADPDRNLWYKEIMKWADQLRTLKVRTNADTPEDATTARNFGAEGIGLCRTEHMFFGPDRIKAVREMILSDTVDERKRALAKLLPFQKQDFMGIFKAMAGFPVTIRLLDPPLHEFLPHTDKELQELADEMGVPFERLNAKNKSLHEFNPMLGHRGCRLGVTYPEIYEMQAQAIMEAACELVKGKVKVVPEIMIPLVGHVNELKNMREVVVSTAERVQKEYKVKVPYTVGTMIELPRACVTADEIAQIADFYSFGTNDLTQTVYGLSRDDAGRFLPFYIENRVLTEDPFITIDQNGVGAMMRMAVEKGRGVKKDLKMGICGEHGGEPKSVEFCHKIGLNYVSCSPFRVPIARFAAAQAALKGKK
;
A
#
# COMPACT_ATOMS: atom_id res chain seq x y z
N VAL A 1 -6.51 3.59 28.08
CA VAL A 1 -5.79 4.07 26.87
C VAL A 1 -4.27 4.15 27.07
N LEU A 2 -3.71 5.02 27.92
CA LEU A 2 -2.23 5.15 28.06
C LEU A 2 -1.49 3.93 28.66
N ARG A 3 -2.20 3.01 29.35
CA ARG A 3 -1.62 1.82 29.99
C ARG A 3 -1.50 0.60 29.08
N VAL A 4 -2.05 0.66 27.87
CA VAL A 4 -2.03 -0.44 26.89
C VAL A 4 -1.07 -0.04 25.77
N LYS A 5 -0.20 -0.95 25.35
CA LYS A 5 0.69 -0.69 24.23
C LYS A 5 -0.08 -0.92 22.91
N PRO A 6 0.07 -0.07 21.88
CA PRO A 6 -0.65 -0.24 20.62
C PRO A 6 -0.46 -1.61 19.96
N GLU A 7 0.72 -2.21 20.10
CA GLU A 7 1.05 -3.53 19.53
C GLU A 7 0.22 -4.66 20.16
N GLN A 8 -0.29 -4.47 21.38
CA GLN A 8 -1.18 -5.45 22.03
C GLN A 8 -2.58 -5.50 21.41
N LEU A 9 -2.97 -4.45 20.66
CA LEU A 9 -4.23 -4.49 19.90
C LEU A 9 -4.09 -5.37 18.66
N ASP A 10 -2.90 -5.42 18.08
CA ASP A 10 -2.59 -6.22 16.88
C ASP A 10 -2.85 -7.71 17.13
N GLU A 11 -2.47 -8.19 18.32
CA GLU A 11 -2.75 -9.57 18.76
C GLU A 11 -4.25 -9.92 18.80
N LEU A 12 -5.14 -8.93 18.89
CA LEU A 12 -6.59 -9.13 18.93
C LEU A 12 -7.24 -9.09 17.54
N LEU A 13 -6.51 -8.63 16.52
CA LEU A 13 -6.99 -8.46 15.15
C LEU A 13 -6.67 -9.67 14.26
N HIS A 14 -5.72 -10.50 14.67
CA HIS A 14 -5.29 -11.68 13.94
C HIS A 14 -5.58 -12.95 14.74
N PRO A 15 -5.90 -14.09 14.07
CA PRO A 15 -5.94 -15.37 14.75
C PRO A 15 -4.64 -15.58 15.52
N SER A 16 -4.65 -16.27 16.65
CA SER A 16 -3.45 -16.50 17.47
C SER A 16 -3.32 -17.97 17.82
N VAL A 17 -2.10 -18.47 17.97
CA VAL A 17 -1.88 -19.86 18.41
C VAL A 17 -2.37 -19.99 19.85
N ALA A 18 -3.23 -20.98 20.12
CA ALA A 18 -3.79 -21.18 21.45
C ALA A 18 -2.66 -21.41 22.47
N PRO A 19 -2.56 -20.63 23.57
CA PRO A 19 -1.42 -20.70 24.49
C PRO A 19 -1.19 -22.09 25.11
N VAL A 20 -2.26 -22.86 25.29
CA VAL A 20 -2.18 -24.23 25.82
C VAL A 20 -1.58 -25.20 24.81
N ALA A 21 -1.94 -25.06 23.52
CA ALA A 21 -1.37 -25.85 22.44
C ALA A 21 0.10 -25.45 22.19
N GLU A 22 0.38 -24.15 22.16
CA GLU A 22 1.73 -23.61 21.92
C GLU A 22 2.75 -24.08 22.96
N LYS A 23 2.37 -24.16 24.24
CA LYS A 23 3.26 -24.65 25.32
C LYS A 23 3.67 -26.11 25.19
N LYS A 24 2.87 -26.93 24.51
CA LYS A 24 3.11 -28.37 24.33
C LYS A 24 3.71 -28.70 22.96
N ALA A 25 3.83 -27.70 22.09
CA ALA A 25 4.24 -27.89 20.70
C ALA A 25 5.75 -28.08 20.56
N THR A 26 6.13 -28.86 19.55
CA THR A 26 7.53 -28.95 19.11
C THR A 26 7.86 -27.73 18.26
N GLU A 27 8.71 -26.83 18.80
CA GLU A 27 9.24 -25.69 18.05
C GLU A 27 10.28 -26.19 17.03
N LEU A 28 10.04 -25.89 15.75
CA LEU A 28 10.93 -26.25 14.64
C LEU A 28 12.00 -25.19 14.45
N ALA A 29 11.63 -23.91 14.45
CA ALA A 29 12.57 -22.82 14.26
C ALA A 29 12.00 -21.48 14.74
N LYS A 30 12.87 -20.48 14.77
CA LYS A 30 12.54 -19.10 15.08
C LYS A 30 13.17 -18.15 14.06
N GLY A 31 12.35 -17.23 13.54
CA GLY A 31 12.76 -16.15 12.65
C GLY A 31 12.30 -14.78 13.18
N LEU A 32 12.26 -13.81 12.27
CA LEU A 32 11.83 -12.45 12.57
C LEU A 32 10.29 -12.32 12.42
N PRO A 33 9.59 -11.71 13.40
CA PRO A 33 8.14 -11.57 13.40
C PRO A 33 7.67 -10.46 12.44
N ALA A 34 7.59 -10.74 11.15
CA ALA A 34 7.32 -9.75 10.11
C ALA A 34 5.85 -9.35 9.98
N GLY A 35 4.95 -10.33 10.11
CA GLY A 35 3.50 -10.17 10.06
C GLY A 35 2.85 -10.87 11.27
N PRO A 36 2.03 -10.17 12.05
CA PRO A 36 1.43 -10.70 13.28
C PRO A 36 0.43 -11.83 13.01
N GLY A 37 0.10 -12.57 14.07
CA GLY A 37 -0.95 -13.60 14.04
C GLY A 37 -0.42 -15.03 14.04
N GLY A 38 -1.36 -15.96 14.00
CA GLY A 38 -1.17 -17.39 13.99
C GLY A 38 -1.82 -17.99 12.76
N ALA A 39 -1.12 -18.85 12.07
CA ALA A 39 -1.60 -19.48 10.85
C ALA A 39 -1.21 -20.95 10.82
N ILE A 40 -2.08 -21.75 10.19
CA ILE A 40 -1.97 -23.20 10.09
C ILE A 40 -2.26 -23.61 8.66
N GLY A 41 -1.38 -24.40 8.08
CA GLY A 41 -1.50 -24.80 6.68
C GLY A 41 -0.51 -25.88 6.29
N LYS A 42 -0.72 -26.40 5.08
CA LYS A 42 0.20 -27.32 4.42
C LYS A 42 1.34 -26.56 3.74
N ILE A 43 2.56 -27.07 3.85
CA ILE A 43 3.72 -26.47 3.18
C ILE A 43 3.57 -26.56 1.67
N VAL A 44 3.83 -25.45 0.98
CA VAL A 44 4.05 -25.36 -0.48
C VAL A 44 5.28 -24.49 -0.76
N PHE A 45 6.01 -24.78 -1.84
CA PHE A 45 7.31 -24.15 -2.12
C PHE A 45 7.30 -23.14 -3.28
N THR A 46 6.18 -23.03 -4.00
CA THR A 46 6.01 -22.13 -5.14
C THR A 46 4.72 -21.32 -4.99
N ALA A 47 4.70 -20.11 -5.56
CA ALA A 47 3.51 -19.26 -5.55
C ALA A 47 2.34 -19.88 -6.35
N ASP A 48 2.66 -20.54 -7.47
CA ASP A 48 1.66 -21.23 -8.30
C ASP A 48 1.01 -22.40 -7.56
N ASP A 49 1.78 -23.20 -6.82
CA ASP A 49 1.24 -24.27 -5.99
C ASP A 49 0.35 -23.71 -4.88
N ALA A 50 0.76 -22.60 -4.25
CA ALA A 50 -0.05 -21.94 -3.23
C ALA A 50 -1.41 -21.49 -3.77
N GLU A 51 -1.42 -20.85 -4.94
CA GLU A 51 -2.66 -20.41 -5.59
C GLU A 51 -3.53 -21.61 -6.03
N ALA A 52 -2.93 -22.63 -6.65
CA ALA A 52 -3.63 -23.82 -7.13
C ALA A 52 -4.27 -24.62 -5.99
N TRP A 53 -3.59 -24.73 -4.85
CA TRP A 53 -4.10 -25.44 -3.68
C TRP A 53 -5.16 -24.61 -2.94
N ALA A 54 -4.97 -23.31 -2.81
CA ALA A 54 -5.99 -22.42 -2.27
C ALA A 54 -7.29 -22.45 -3.09
N LYS A 55 -7.20 -22.50 -4.43
CA LYS A 55 -8.35 -22.68 -5.34
C LYS A 55 -9.10 -24.00 -5.10
N LYS A 56 -8.45 -25.03 -4.53
CA LYS A 56 -9.06 -26.30 -4.12
C LYS A 56 -9.61 -26.26 -2.68
N GLY A 57 -9.52 -25.12 -1.99
CA GLY A 57 -9.97 -24.94 -0.61
C GLY A 57 -8.97 -25.42 0.45
N GLU A 58 -7.72 -25.70 0.07
CA GLU A 58 -6.67 -26.10 1.00
C GLU A 58 -6.03 -24.89 1.66
N LYS A 59 -5.75 -25.01 2.97
CA LYS A 59 -4.97 -24.02 3.72
C LYS A 59 -3.49 -24.27 3.50
N VAL A 60 -2.78 -23.27 2.98
CA VAL A 60 -1.36 -23.42 2.61
C VAL A 60 -0.47 -22.38 3.26
N ILE A 61 0.79 -22.75 3.48
CA ILE A 61 1.86 -21.89 3.96
C ILE A 61 2.94 -21.88 2.89
N LEU A 62 3.18 -20.70 2.33
CA LEU A 62 4.20 -20.50 1.31
C LEU A 62 5.58 -20.43 1.98
N VAL A 63 6.42 -21.43 1.72
CA VAL A 63 7.78 -21.53 2.24
C VAL A 63 8.77 -21.24 1.11
N ARG A 64 9.55 -20.16 1.26
CA ARG A 64 10.48 -19.69 0.22
C ARG A 64 11.84 -19.34 0.81
N SER A 65 12.89 -19.33 0.00
CA SER A 65 14.16 -18.74 0.42
C SER A 65 13.98 -17.24 0.66
N GLU A 66 13.38 -16.58 -0.34
CA GLU A 66 12.94 -15.17 -0.36
C GLU A 66 11.76 -15.07 -1.33
N THR A 67 10.98 -13.99 -1.24
CA THR A 67 9.86 -13.72 -2.17
C THR A 67 10.20 -12.56 -3.10
N SER A 68 9.68 -12.58 -4.32
CA SER A 68 9.75 -11.48 -5.28
C SER A 68 8.34 -10.95 -5.64
N PRO A 69 8.22 -9.85 -6.39
CA PRO A 69 6.93 -9.38 -6.92
C PRO A 69 6.16 -10.43 -7.73
N GLU A 70 6.85 -11.39 -8.35
CA GLU A 70 6.23 -12.51 -9.06
C GLU A 70 5.51 -13.48 -8.13
N ASP A 71 5.84 -13.51 -6.83
CA ASP A 71 5.22 -14.43 -5.87
C ASP A 71 3.89 -13.88 -5.30
N VAL A 72 3.48 -12.65 -5.64
CA VAL A 72 2.36 -11.93 -5.01
C VAL A 72 1.04 -12.69 -5.06
N HIS A 73 0.71 -13.39 -6.16
CA HIS A 73 -0.52 -14.19 -6.27
C HIS A 73 -0.54 -15.34 -5.25
N GLY A 74 0.57 -16.06 -5.12
CA GLY A 74 0.70 -17.15 -4.16
C GLY A 74 0.77 -16.66 -2.71
N MET A 75 1.46 -15.53 -2.47
CA MET A 75 1.51 -14.88 -1.16
C MET A 75 0.11 -14.45 -0.70
N HIS A 76 -0.71 -13.92 -1.63
CA HIS A 76 -2.09 -13.53 -1.35
C HIS A 76 -2.98 -14.75 -1.06
N ALA A 77 -2.77 -15.84 -1.79
CA ALA A 77 -3.52 -17.08 -1.63
C ALA A 77 -3.19 -17.84 -0.34
N ALA A 78 -1.94 -17.76 0.15
CA ALA A 78 -1.49 -18.49 1.33
C ALA A 78 -2.05 -17.92 2.65
N GLU A 79 -2.23 -18.77 3.67
CA GLU A 79 -2.57 -18.37 5.04
C GLU A 79 -1.40 -17.64 5.73
N ALA A 80 -0.17 -18.02 5.37
CA ALA A 80 1.05 -17.48 5.94
C ALA A 80 2.23 -17.59 4.99
N ILE A 81 3.27 -16.79 5.26
CA ILE A 81 4.51 -16.78 4.51
C ILE A 81 5.68 -17.04 5.46
N LEU A 82 6.54 -17.98 5.11
CA LEU A 82 7.75 -18.31 5.84
C LEU A 82 8.95 -18.19 4.90
N THR A 83 9.92 -17.34 5.25
CA THR A 83 11.15 -17.21 4.45
C THR A 83 12.41 -17.53 5.25
N ALA A 84 13.37 -18.18 4.58
CA ALA A 84 14.68 -18.46 5.16
C ALA A 84 15.55 -17.19 5.28
N LYS A 85 15.41 -16.27 4.32
CA LYS A 85 16.12 -14.99 4.23
C LYS A 85 15.14 -13.81 4.34
N GLY A 86 15.70 -12.61 4.41
CA GLY A 86 14.94 -11.35 4.44
C GLY A 86 14.80 -10.76 5.84
N GLY A 87 14.81 -9.43 5.90
CA GLY A 87 14.59 -8.66 7.13
C GLY A 87 13.16 -8.17 7.27
N MET A 88 12.91 -7.37 8.32
CA MET A 88 11.60 -6.76 8.62
C MET A 88 11.08 -5.78 7.54
N THR A 89 11.94 -5.44 6.58
CA THR A 89 11.65 -4.60 5.39
C THR A 89 11.75 -5.36 4.08
N SER A 90 11.92 -6.69 4.11
CA SER A 90 11.89 -7.51 2.90
C SER A 90 10.53 -7.44 2.19
N HIS A 91 10.51 -7.80 0.90
CA HIS A 91 9.27 -7.88 0.10
C HIS A 91 8.17 -8.68 0.84
N ALA A 92 8.50 -9.87 1.34
CA ALA A 92 7.58 -10.70 2.13
C ALA A 92 6.98 -9.95 3.32
N ALA A 93 7.84 -9.28 4.10
CA ALA A 93 7.42 -8.59 5.30
C ALA A 93 6.49 -7.40 5.01
N LEU A 94 6.81 -6.61 3.98
CA LEU A 94 6.03 -5.44 3.59
C LEU A 94 4.65 -5.84 3.06
N VAL A 95 4.62 -6.81 2.14
CA VAL A 95 3.38 -7.29 1.51
C VAL A 95 2.48 -7.99 2.54
N ALA A 96 3.04 -8.89 3.36
CA ALA A 96 2.26 -9.60 4.38
C ALA A 96 1.66 -8.65 5.42
N ARG A 97 2.41 -7.64 5.87
CA ARG A 97 1.92 -6.62 6.81
C ARG A 97 0.81 -5.77 6.20
N GLY A 98 0.93 -5.45 4.91
CA GLY A 98 -0.12 -4.76 4.17
C GLY A 98 -1.46 -5.51 4.21
N TRP A 99 -1.41 -6.83 4.08
CA TRP A 99 -2.58 -7.71 4.08
C TRP A 99 -2.99 -8.25 5.45
N GLY A 100 -2.24 -7.94 6.52
CA GLY A 100 -2.49 -8.52 7.83
C GLY A 100 -2.30 -10.04 7.88
N LYS A 101 -1.41 -10.58 7.05
CA LYS A 101 -1.09 -12.02 7.02
C LYS A 101 0.05 -12.36 7.99
N CYS A 102 -0.05 -13.54 8.60
CA CYS A 102 1.01 -14.10 9.41
C CYS A 102 2.27 -14.28 8.55
N CYS A 103 3.39 -13.70 8.96
CA CYS A 103 4.63 -13.80 8.22
C CYS A 103 5.84 -13.86 9.14
N ILE A 104 6.73 -14.81 8.86
CA ILE A 104 8.02 -14.97 9.53
C ILE A 104 9.09 -14.94 8.46
N VAL A 105 10.05 -14.03 8.59
CA VAL A 105 11.14 -13.86 7.63
C VAL A 105 12.49 -14.10 8.29
N GLY A 106 13.53 -14.34 7.50
CA GLY A 106 14.89 -14.46 8.02
C GLY A 106 15.08 -15.66 8.96
N CYS A 107 14.34 -16.74 8.74
CA CYS A 107 14.47 -17.96 9.52
C CYS A 107 15.65 -18.79 8.98
N SER A 108 16.88 -18.41 9.34
CA SER A 108 18.12 -19.00 8.79
C SER A 108 18.32 -20.49 9.10
N ALA A 109 17.55 -21.05 10.02
CA ALA A 109 17.55 -22.49 10.33
C ALA A 109 16.82 -23.35 9.27
N LEU A 110 16.14 -22.72 8.31
CA LEU A 110 15.45 -23.40 7.22
C LEU A 110 16.40 -23.65 6.04
N ASP A 111 16.54 -24.91 5.65
CA ASP A 111 17.19 -25.31 4.42
C ASP A 111 16.14 -25.84 3.44
N ILE A 112 15.91 -25.11 2.35
CA ILE A 112 14.77 -25.30 1.44
C ILE A 112 15.28 -25.81 0.10
N ASP A 113 14.87 -27.01 -0.29
CA ASP A 113 15.10 -27.58 -1.61
C ASP A 113 13.78 -27.55 -2.39
N VAL A 114 13.63 -26.54 -3.24
CA VAL A 114 12.42 -26.32 -4.05
C VAL A 114 12.22 -27.44 -5.08
N HIS A 115 13.30 -27.98 -5.64
CA HIS A 115 13.22 -29.05 -6.64
C HIS A 115 12.75 -30.37 -6.03
N LYS A 116 13.25 -30.72 -4.84
CA LYS A 116 12.79 -31.90 -4.10
C LYS A 116 11.51 -31.66 -3.31
N LYS A 117 11.04 -30.40 -3.24
CA LYS A 117 9.89 -29.97 -2.43
C LYS A 117 10.03 -30.41 -0.98
N THR A 118 11.19 -30.12 -0.39
CA THR A 118 11.52 -30.46 1.00
C THR A 118 12.09 -29.28 1.78
N LEU A 119 11.75 -29.21 3.06
CA LEU A 119 12.29 -28.28 4.05
C LEU A 119 13.03 -29.07 5.13
N HIS A 120 14.30 -28.76 5.35
CA HIS A 120 15.10 -29.31 6.43
C HIS A 120 15.25 -28.26 7.53
N VAL A 121 14.96 -28.65 8.77
CA VAL A 121 15.00 -27.76 9.94
C VAL A 121 15.22 -28.56 11.22
N ASN A 122 16.22 -28.19 12.02
CA ASN A 122 16.56 -28.84 13.30
C ASN A 122 16.61 -30.39 13.23
N GLY A 123 17.23 -30.93 12.18
CA GLY A 123 17.38 -32.38 11.99
C GLY A 123 16.11 -33.12 11.55
N ARG A 124 15.03 -32.39 11.22
CA ARG A 124 13.80 -32.92 10.62
C ARG A 124 13.70 -32.53 9.15
N THR A 125 13.09 -33.41 8.37
CA THR A 125 12.75 -33.16 6.97
C THR A 125 11.23 -33.15 6.83
N LEU A 126 10.69 -32.00 6.44
CA LEU A 126 9.28 -31.80 6.09
C LEU A 126 9.15 -31.76 4.56
N ARG A 127 8.02 -32.21 4.04
CA ARG A 127 7.71 -32.28 2.62
C ARG A 127 6.53 -31.38 2.28
N GLU A 128 6.35 -31.12 0.99
CA GLU A 128 5.13 -30.46 0.50
C GLU A 128 3.89 -31.24 0.96
N GLY A 129 2.90 -30.51 1.46
CA GLY A 129 1.69 -31.12 2.03
C GLY A 129 1.73 -31.37 3.53
N ASP A 130 2.91 -31.36 4.15
CA ASP A 130 3.03 -31.50 5.61
C ASP A 130 2.47 -30.26 6.31
N TRP A 131 1.86 -30.47 7.47
CA TRP A 131 1.26 -29.39 8.25
C TRP A 131 2.28 -28.70 9.13
N VAL A 132 2.23 -27.37 9.13
CA VAL A 132 2.96 -26.53 10.06
C VAL A 132 2.06 -25.43 10.61
N THR A 133 2.42 -24.92 11.78
CA THR A 133 1.76 -23.79 12.41
C THR A 133 2.78 -22.69 12.67
N LEU A 134 2.47 -21.46 12.29
CA LEU A 134 3.31 -20.29 12.51
C LEU A 134 2.68 -19.42 13.58
N ASN A 135 3.50 -18.87 14.45
CA ASN A 135 3.20 -17.72 15.28
C ASN A 135 4.03 -16.54 14.78
N GLY A 136 3.46 -15.78 13.85
CA GLY A 136 4.05 -14.59 13.26
C GLY A 136 4.32 -13.48 14.27
N THR A 137 3.53 -13.38 15.35
CA THR A 137 3.77 -12.41 16.44
C THR A 137 5.05 -12.72 17.21
N LYS A 138 5.34 -14.00 17.47
CA LYS A 138 6.55 -14.43 18.22
C LYS A 138 7.72 -14.85 17.31
N GLY A 139 7.49 -14.90 16.00
CA GLY A 139 8.45 -15.39 15.02
C GLY A 139 8.75 -16.89 15.13
N ARG A 140 7.80 -17.71 15.61
CA ARG A 140 8.02 -19.14 15.88
C ARG A 140 7.31 -20.05 14.89
N VAL A 141 7.98 -21.13 14.49
CA VAL A 141 7.48 -22.17 13.59
C VAL A 141 7.33 -23.46 14.38
N TYR A 142 6.17 -24.10 14.26
CA TYR A 142 5.82 -25.33 14.97
C TYR A 142 5.47 -26.45 14.00
N GLU A 143 5.82 -27.66 14.40
CA GLU A 143 5.45 -28.85 13.65
C GLU A 143 3.97 -29.18 13.83
N GLY A 144 3.32 -29.57 12.73
CA GLY A 144 1.95 -30.06 12.75
C GLY A 144 0.91 -28.96 12.93
N LYS A 145 -0.25 -29.39 13.42
CA LYS A 145 -1.46 -28.58 13.59
C LYS A 145 -1.62 -28.15 15.03
N LEU A 146 -1.49 -26.86 15.30
CA LEU A 146 -1.87 -26.28 16.59
C LEU A 146 -3.21 -25.57 16.48
N ASP A 147 -4.01 -25.69 17.53
CA ASP A 147 -5.27 -24.97 17.61
C ASP A 147 -5.04 -23.46 17.57
N LEU A 148 -5.83 -22.76 16.76
CA LEU A 148 -5.84 -21.31 16.68
C LEU A 148 -7.07 -20.77 17.44
N LEU A 149 -6.87 -19.68 18.18
CA LEU A 149 -7.94 -18.83 18.65
C LEU A 149 -8.29 -17.86 17.52
N PRO A 150 -9.55 -17.80 17.07
CA PRO A 150 -9.95 -16.86 16.03
C PRO A 150 -9.84 -15.42 16.54
N ALA A 151 -9.46 -14.49 15.66
CA ALA A 151 -9.70 -13.08 15.92
C ALA A 151 -11.20 -12.81 15.82
N ASP A 152 -11.77 -12.30 16.91
CA ASP A 152 -13.14 -11.80 16.90
C ASP A 152 -13.21 -10.46 17.65
N PRO A 153 -12.68 -9.38 17.03
CA PRO A 153 -12.73 -8.04 17.61
C PRO A 153 -14.16 -7.60 17.91
N ASP A 154 -15.12 -8.07 17.11
CA ASP A 154 -16.53 -7.73 17.24
C ASP A 154 -17.19 -8.36 18.46
N ARG A 155 -16.83 -9.59 18.84
CA ARG A 155 -17.33 -10.20 20.08
C ARG A 155 -16.49 -9.84 21.30
N ASN A 156 -15.32 -9.26 21.12
CA ASN A 156 -14.48 -8.82 22.23
C ASN A 156 -14.99 -7.50 22.84
N LEU A 157 -15.75 -7.62 23.94
CA LEU A 157 -16.32 -6.48 24.67
C LEU A 157 -15.27 -5.45 25.11
N TRP A 158 -14.09 -5.91 25.56
CA TRP A 158 -13.02 -5.04 26.03
C TRP A 158 -12.35 -4.26 24.90
N TYR A 159 -12.17 -4.91 23.75
CA TYR A 159 -11.70 -4.25 22.53
C TYR A 159 -12.69 -3.16 22.09
N LYS A 160 -13.99 -3.46 22.04
CA LYS A 160 -15.01 -2.47 21.68
C LYS A 160 -15.00 -1.25 22.61
N GLU A 161 -14.96 -1.49 23.92
CA GLU A 161 -14.96 -0.41 24.90
C GLU A 161 -13.69 0.45 24.81
N ILE A 162 -12.51 -0.17 24.69
CA ILE A 162 -11.25 0.59 24.61
C ILE A 162 -11.13 1.39 23.31
N MET A 163 -11.63 0.85 22.19
CA MET A 163 -11.63 1.55 20.89
C MET A 163 -12.65 2.69 20.86
N LYS A 164 -13.80 2.53 21.54
CA LYS A 164 -14.77 3.62 21.74
C LYS A 164 -14.14 4.78 22.52
N TRP A 165 -13.42 4.49 23.61
CA TRP A 165 -12.69 5.53 24.33
C TRP A 165 -11.60 6.18 23.48
N ALA A 166 -10.88 5.39 22.68
CA ALA A 166 -9.86 5.92 21.78
C ALA A 166 -10.46 6.94 20.78
N ASP A 167 -11.59 6.61 20.16
CA ASP A 167 -12.26 7.52 19.22
C ASP A 167 -12.77 8.80 19.87
N GLN A 168 -13.27 8.73 21.11
CA GLN A 168 -13.72 9.91 21.85
C GLN A 168 -12.57 10.88 22.19
N LEU A 169 -11.34 10.37 22.27
CA LEU A 169 -10.17 11.12 22.73
C LEU A 169 -9.30 11.66 21.59
N ARG A 170 -9.20 10.92 20.48
CA ARG A 170 -8.35 11.31 19.35
C ARG A 170 -8.90 12.54 18.63
N THR A 171 -8.00 13.38 18.14
CA THR A 171 -8.35 14.50 17.25
C THR A 171 -8.00 14.21 15.79
N LEU A 172 -6.93 13.46 15.54
CA LEU A 172 -6.58 12.98 14.21
C LEU A 172 -7.69 12.07 13.69
N LYS A 173 -8.11 12.32 12.46
CA LYS A 173 -8.89 11.35 11.68
C LYS A 173 -7.99 10.20 11.26
N VAL A 174 -8.56 9.01 11.13
CA VAL A 174 -7.83 7.82 10.66
C VAL A 174 -8.51 7.32 9.40
N ARG A 175 -7.79 7.42 8.29
CA ARG A 175 -8.20 6.91 6.98
C ARG A 175 -7.45 5.62 6.68
N THR A 176 -7.80 4.98 5.57
CA THR A 176 -7.14 3.77 5.09
C THR A 176 -6.44 3.99 3.75
N ASN A 177 -5.41 3.20 3.49
CA ASN A 177 -4.88 2.96 2.15
C ASN A 177 -5.60 1.70 1.65
N ALA A 178 -6.41 1.83 0.60
CA ALA A 178 -7.22 0.73 0.07
C ALA A 178 -7.47 0.96 -1.42
N ASP A 179 -7.23 -0.07 -2.21
CA ASP A 179 -7.23 0.01 -3.67
C ASP A 179 -8.38 -0.82 -4.29
N THR A 180 -9.09 -1.61 -3.47
CA THR A 180 -10.22 -2.47 -3.86
C THR A 180 -11.47 -2.18 -3.02
N PRO A 181 -12.69 -2.51 -3.52
CA PRO A 181 -13.92 -2.43 -2.73
C PRO A 181 -13.91 -3.28 -1.46
N GLU A 182 -13.27 -4.45 -1.51
CA GLU A 182 -13.14 -5.40 -0.40
C GLU A 182 -12.25 -4.82 0.72
N ASP A 183 -11.10 -4.26 0.36
CA ASP A 183 -10.20 -3.59 1.30
C ASP A 183 -10.86 -2.37 1.93
N ALA A 184 -11.58 -1.58 1.11
CA ALA A 184 -12.33 -0.42 1.57
C ALA A 184 -13.41 -0.82 2.59
N THR A 185 -14.15 -1.90 2.32
CA THR A 185 -15.17 -2.43 3.23
C THR A 185 -14.55 -2.91 4.54
N THR A 186 -13.45 -3.68 4.44
CA THR A 186 -12.71 -4.18 5.61
C THR A 186 -12.20 -3.04 6.49
N ALA A 187 -11.59 -2.02 5.88
CA ALA A 187 -11.11 -0.86 6.62
C ALA A 187 -12.24 -0.06 7.28
N ARG A 188 -13.39 0.08 6.62
CA ARG A 188 -14.57 0.74 7.18
C ARG A 188 -15.09 -0.02 8.40
N ASN A 189 -15.08 -1.35 8.39
CA ASN A 189 -15.43 -2.19 9.54
C ASN A 189 -14.45 -1.97 10.71
N PHE A 190 -13.18 -1.75 10.42
CA PHE A 190 -12.17 -1.35 11.42
C PHE A 190 -12.25 0.13 11.84
N GLY A 191 -13.24 0.90 11.36
CA GLY A 191 -13.49 2.28 11.77
C GLY A 191 -12.72 3.33 10.99
N ALA A 192 -12.27 3.02 9.77
CA ALA A 192 -11.66 4.02 8.88
C ALA A 192 -12.69 5.10 8.48
N GLU A 193 -12.28 6.36 8.55
CA GLU A 193 -13.09 7.54 8.23
C GLU A 193 -12.85 8.04 6.80
N GLY A 194 -12.63 7.10 5.87
CA GLY A 194 -12.36 7.35 4.45
C GLY A 194 -11.05 6.73 3.96
N ILE A 195 -10.73 6.93 2.69
CA ILE A 195 -9.51 6.42 2.05
C ILE A 195 -8.52 7.58 1.84
N GLY A 196 -7.35 7.54 2.47
CA GLY A 196 -6.32 8.58 2.30
C GLY A 196 -5.37 8.32 1.12
N LEU A 197 -5.37 7.09 0.58
CA LEU A 197 -4.65 6.72 -0.62
C LEU A 197 -5.31 5.50 -1.28
N CYS A 198 -5.88 5.70 -2.46
CA CYS A 198 -6.25 4.66 -3.42
C CYS A 198 -5.27 4.75 -4.59
N ARG A 199 -4.47 3.69 -4.77
CA ARG A 199 -3.48 3.54 -5.83
C ARG A 199 -4.15 3.01 -7.08
N THR A 200 -4.12 3.79 -8.15
CA THR A 200 -4.77 3.41 -9.41
C THR A 200 -3.99 2.35 -10.17
N GLU A 201 -2.76 2.08 -9.79
CA GLU A 201 -1.84 1.30 -10.59
C GLU A 201 -2.08 -0.20 -10.41
N HIS A 202 -2.50 -0.56 -9.21
CA HIS A 202 -3.01 -1.89 -8.90
C HIS A 202 -4.26 -2.24 -9.72
N MET A 203 -5.00 -1.24 -10.21
CA MET A 203 -6.18 -1.44 -11.05
C MET A 203 -5.82 -1.81 -12.49
N PHE A 204 -4.54 -1.79 -12.89
CA PHE A 204 -4.10 -2.09 -14.25
C PHE A 204 -3.58 -3.51 -14.45
N PHE A 205 -3.23 -4.24 -13.40
CA PHE A 205 -2.56 -5.55 -13.52
C PHE A 205 -3.48 -6.74 -13.86
N GLY A 206 -4.80 -6.52 -14.00
CA GLY A 206 -5.72 -7.59 -14.45
C GLY A 206 -5.42 -8.04 -15.89
N PRO A 207 -5.64 -9.32 -16.27
CA PRO A 207 -5.24 -9.87 -17.57
C PRO A 207 -5.72 -9.09 -18.80
N ASP A 208 -6.96 -8.60 -18.79
CA ASP A 208 -7.50 -7.79 -19.90
C ASP A 208 -7.04 -6.34 -19.85
N ARG A 209 -6.70 -5.86 -18.65
CA ARG A 209 -6.34 -4.46 -18.38
C ARG A 209 -4.89 -4.20 -18.73
N ILE A 210 -4.00 -5.12 -18.39
CA ILE A 210 -2.57 -5.02 -18.67
C ILE A 210 -2.32 -4.97 -20.18
N LYS A 211 -3.12 -5.69 -20.98
CA LYS A 211 -3.08 -5.62 -22.45
C LYS A 211 -3.35 -4.21 -22.96
N ALA A 212 -4.42 -3.57 -22.48
CA ALA A 212 -4.76 -2.21 -22.89
C ALA A 212 -3.71 -1.17 -22.44
N VAL A 213 -3.07 -1.36 -21.28
CA VAL A 213 -1.92 -0.53 -20.86
C VAL A 213 -0.73 -0.73 -21.79
N ARG A 214 -0.40 -1.98 -22.16
CA ARG A 214 0.71 -2.26 -23.08
C ARG A 214 0.46 -1.71 -24.49
N GLU A 215 -0.78 -1.77 -24.98
CA GLU A 215 -1.18 -1.10 -26.24
C GLU A 215 -0.98 0.42 -26.17
N MET A 216 -1.36 1.05 -25.04
CA MET A 216 -1.13 2.47 -24.82
C MET A 216 0.38 2.80 -24.84
N ILE A 217 1.20 1.96 -24.21
CA ILE A 217 2.66 2.15 -24.18
C ILE A 217 3.24 2.09 -25.59
N LEU A 218 2.81 1.13 -26.43
CA LEU A 218 3.30 0.96 -27.80
C LEU A 218 2.79 2.01 -28.81
N SER A 219 1.80 2.82 -28.43
CA SER A 219 1.22 3.81 -29.32
C SER A 219 2.21 4.94 -29.65
N ASP A 220 2.23 5.36 -30.92
CA ASP A 220 3.12 6.41 -31.42
C ASP A 220 2.40 7.76 -31.55
N THR A 221 1.06 7.73 -31.61
CA THR A 221 0.22 8.93 -31.71
C THR A 221 -0.71 9.10 -30.50
N VAL A 222 -1.14 10.33 -30.25
CA VAL A 222 -2.13 10.66 -29.21
C VAL A 222 -3.45 9.92 -29.46
N ASP A 223 -3.89 9.82 -30.71
CA ASP A 223 -5.15 9.14 -31.05
C ASP A 223 -5.10 7.64 -30.78
N GLU A 224 -3.97 6.99 -31.06
CA GLU A 224 -3.75 5.58 -30.69
C GLU A 224 -3.78 5.40 -29.17
N ARG A 225 -3.07 6.25 -28.43
CA ARG A 225 -3.09 6.22 -26.96
C ARG A 225 -4.50 6.39 -26.42
N LYS A 226 -5.27 7.35 -26.94
CA LYS A 226 -6.67 7.56 -26.54
C LYS A 226 -7.56 6.35 -26.81
N ARG A 227 -7.36 5.64 -27.94
CA ARG A 227 -8.09 4.39 -28.23
C ARG A 227 -7.75 3.28 -27.23
N ALA A 228 -6.48 3.12 -26.87
CA ALA A 228 -6.06 2.14 -25.86
C ALA A 228 -6.62 2.50 -24.47
N LEU A 229 -6.50 3.77 -24.07
CA LEU A 229 -7.05 4.29 -22.81
C LEU A 229 -8.57 4.15 -22.70
N ALA A 230 -9.31 4.28 -23.81
CA ALA A 230 -10.76 4.07 -23.83
C ALA A 230 -11.17 2.64 -23.45
N LYS A 231 -10.30 1.64 -23.68
CA LYS A 231 -10.52 0.26 -23.22
C LYS A 231 -10.40 0.13 -21.70
N LEU A 232 -9.57 0.97 -21.06
CA LEU A 232 -9.34 0.97 -19.60
C LEU A 232 -10.44 1.70 -18.82
N LEU A 233 -11.05 2.71 -19.44
CA LEU A 233 -12.09 3.54 -18.84
C LEU A 233 -13.22 2.74 -18.13
N PRO A 234 -13.89 1.75 -18.78
CA PRO A 234 -14.98 1.03 -18.13
C PRO A 234 -14.52 0.22 -16.90
N PHE A 235 -13.32 -0.35 -16.96
CA PHE A 235 -12.74 -1.12 -15.87
C PHE A 235 -12.45 -0.24 -14.65
N GLN A 236 -11.75 0.88 -14.84
CA GLN A 236 -11.50 1.82 -13.74
C GLN A 236 -12.79 2.41 -13.18
N LYS A 237 -13.75 2.78 -14.06
CA LYS A 237 -15.04 3.30 -13.60
C LYS A 237 -15.73 2.30 -12.67
N GLN A 238 -15.76 1.02 -13.04
CA GLN A 238 -16.38 -0.02 -12.23
C GLN A 238 -15.70 -0.17 -10.85
N ASP A 239 -14.36 -0.14 -10.81
CA ASP A 239 -13.63 -0.23 -9.55
C ASP A 239 -13.95 0.97 -8.64
N PHE A 240 -13.90 2.19 -9.19
CA PHE A 240 -14.25 3.39 -8.44
C PHE A 240 -15.71 3.38 -7.97
N MET A 241 -16.65 2.85 -8.77
CA MET A 241 -18.02 2.67 -8.31
C MET A 241 -18.11 1.74 -7.09
N GLY A 242 -17.35 0.64 -7.09
CA GLY A 242 -17.27 -0.28 -5.95
C GLY A 242 -16.68 0.40 -4.71
N ILE A 243 -15.56 1.10 -4.88
CA ILE A 243 -14.85 1.80 -3.79
C ILE A 243 -15.72 2.91 -3.18
N PHE A 244 -16.34 3.75 -4.02
CA PHE A 244 -17.22 4.82 -3.54
C PHE A 244 -18.47 4.29 -2.84
N LYS A 245 -19.05 3.16 -3.28
CA LYS A 245 -20.14 2.50 -2.56
C LYS A 245 -19.67 2.01 -1.19
N ALA A 246 -18.52 1.33 -1.13
CA ALA A 246 -17.94 0.85 0.13
C ALA A 246 -17.65 2.00 1.10
N MET A 247 -17.28 3.18 0.59
CA MET A 247 -16.99 4.39 1.37
C MET A 247 -18.09 5.44 1.35
N ALA A 248 -19.35 5.05 1.10
CA ALA A 248 -20.45 6.00 1.02
C ALA A 248 -20.53 6.93 2.24
N GLY A 249 -20.45 8.25 1.98
CA GLY A 249 -20.44 9.31 2.98
C GLY A 249 -19.07 9.73 3.50
N PHE A 250 -17.99 9.04 3.12
CA PHE A 250 -16.62 9.33 3.54
C PHE A 250 -15.75 9.80 2.36
N PRO A 251 -14.70 10.59 2.61
CA PRO A 251 -13.81 11.08 1.55
C PRO A 251 -12.92 9.95 1.02
N VAL A 252 -12.75 9.91 -0.30
CA VAL A 252 -11.90 8.92 -0.99
C VAL A 252 -10.84 9.65 -1.81
N THR A 253 -9.59 9.57 -1.37
CA THR A 253 -8.43 10.16 -2.04
C THR A 253 -7.84 9.17 -3.03
N ILE A 254 -7.91 9.51 -4.32
CA ILE A 254 -7.44 8.69 -5.43
C ILE A 254 -6.18 9.33 -6.01
N ARG A 255 -5.09 8.57 -6.01
CA ARG A 255 -3.82 9.00 -6.61
C ARG A 255 -3.79 8.59 -8.07
N LEU A 256 -3.53 9.55 -8.95
CA LEU A 256 -3.34 9.26 -10.38
C LEU A 256 -2.06 8.44 -10.61
N LEU A 257 -1.91 7.90 -11.82
CA LEU A 257 -0.82 6.97 -12.18
C LEU A 257 0.55 7.54 -11.80
N ASP A 258 1.30 6.74 -11.02
CA ASP A 258 2.60 7.08 -10.45
C ASP A 258 3.82 6.33 -11.00
N PRO A 259 3.83 5.01 -11.27
CA PRO A 259 4.99 4.27 -11.71
C PRO A 259 5.36 4.63 -13.16
N PRO A 260 6.64 4.46 -13.52
CA PRO A 260 7.09 4.61 -14.89
C PRO A 260 6.51 3.51 -15.79
N LEU A 261 6.43 3.78 -17.09
CA LEU A 261 5.77 2.87 -18.03
C LEU A 261 6.48 1.52 -18.20
N HIS A 262 7.79 1.44 -17.95
CA HIS A 262 8.53 0.19 -18.07
C HIS A 262 8.13 -0.86 -17.04
N GLU A 263 7.50 -0.48 -15.91
CA GLU A 263 6.99 -1.46 -14.93
C GLU A 263 5.82 -2.31 -15.47
N PHE A 264 5.18 -1.88 -16.57
CA PHE A 264 4.11 -2.65 -17.23
C PHE A 264 4.62 -3.55 -18.36
N LEU A 265 5.91 -3.48 -18.69
CA LEU A 265 6.56 -4.29 -19.72
C LEU A 265 7.35 -5.44 -19.08
N PRO A 266 7.38 -6.62 -19.71
CA PRO A 266 8.23 -7.72 -19.25
C PRO A 266 9.71 -7.39 -19.29
N HIS A 267 10.50 -8.06 -18.46
CA HIS A 267 11.93 -7.80 -18.31
C HIS A 267 12.82 -8.77 -19.08
N THR A 268 12.31 -9.93 -19.48
CA THR A 268 13.09 -10.93 -20.22
C THR A 268 12.77 -10.91 -21.71
N ASP A 269 13.77 -11.22 -22.55
CA ASP A 269 13.59 -11.32 -24.00
C ASP A 269 12.54 -12.38 -24.38
N LYS A 270 12.44 -13.47 -23.59
CA LYS A 270 11.46 -14.53 -23.80
C LYS A 270 10.03 -14.01 -23.58
N GLU A 271 9.76 -13.36 -22.45
CA GLU A 271 8.43 -12.82 -22.16
C GLU A 271 8.07 -11.66 -23.09
N LEU A 272 9.07 -10.88 -23.52
CA LEU A 272 8.87 -9.85 -24.55
C LEU A 272 8.50 -10.48 -25.90
N GLN A 273 9.09 -11.62 -26.29
CA GLN A 273 8.69 -12.34 -27.50
C GLN A 273 7.25 -12.85 -27.39
N GLU A 274 6.89 -13.48 -26.27
CA GLU A 274 5.53 -13.95 -26.01
C GLU A 274 4.51 -12.79 -26.07
N LEU A 275 4.87 -11.63 -25.51
CA LEU A 275 4.05 -10.43 -25.57
C LEU A 275 3.93 -9.87 -27.00
N ALA A 276 5.02 -9.88 -27.77
CA ALA A 276 5.04 -9.44 -29.15
C ALA A 276 4.06 -10.27 -30.01
N ASP A 277 4.10 -11.59 -29.83
CA ASP A 277 3.21 -12.54 -30.51
C ASP A 277 1.75 -12.33 -30.09
N GLU A 278 1.48 -12.13 -28.80
CA GLU A 278 0.13 -11.86 -28.27
C GLU A 278 -0.47 -10.55 -28.80
N MET A 279 0.34 -9.50 -28.91
CA MET A 279 -0.09 -8.19 -29.40
C MET A 279 -0.10 -8.07 -30.93
N GLY A 280 0.44 -9.07 -31.64
CA GLY A 280 0.60 -9.03 -33.09
C GLY A 280 1.56 -7.94 -33.56
N VAL A 281 2.62 -7.64 -32.79
CA VAL A 281 3.63 -6.64 -33.13
C VAL A 281 5.01 -7.30 -33.29
N PRO A 282 5.91 -6.75 -34.14
CA PRO A 282 7.27 -7.28 -34.24
C PRO A 282 8.04 -7.17 -32.92
N PHE A 283 8.78 -8.22 -32.54
CA PHE A 283 9.61 -8.24 -31.34
C PHE A 283 10.59 -7.06 -31.30
N GLU A 284 11.19 -6.71 -32.44
CA GLU A 284 12.15 -5.61 -32.55
C GLU A 284 11.52 -4.27 -32.17
N ARG A 285 10.24 -4.05 -32.52
CA ARG A 285 9.51 -2.82 -32.16
C ARG A 285 9.27 -2.76 -30.66
N LEU A 286 8.80 -3.85 -30.07
CA LEU A 286 8.54 -3.93 -28.64
C LEU A 286 9.84 -3.82 -27.83
N ASN A 287 10.91 -4.50 -28.24
CA ASN A 287 12.22 -4.45 -27.60
C ASN A 287 12.84 -3.04 -27.70
N ALA A 288 12.74 -2.37 -28.86
CA ALA A 288 13.19 -1.00 -29.01
C ALA A 288 12.45 -0.04 -28.06
N LYS A 289 11.13 -0.21 -27.91
CA LYS A 289 10.32 0.58 -26.98
C LYS A 289 10.68 0.29 -25.52
N ASN A 290 10.87 -0.98 -25.17
CA ASN A 290 11.28 -1.38 -23.82
C ASN A 290 12.64 -0.75 -23.45
N LYS A 291 13.61 -0.81 -24.36
CA LYS A 291 14.91 -0.17 -24.19
C LYS A 291 14.82 1.35 -24.10
N SER A 292 13.91 2.00 -24.84
CA SER A 292 13.76 3.46 -24.77
C SER A 292 13.07 3.94 -23.50
N LEU A 293 12.29 3.09 -22.84
CA LEU A 293 11.65 3.36 -21.54
C LEU A 293 12.50 2.93 -20.35
N HIS A 294 13.63 2.26 -20.59
CA HIS A 294 14.55 1.86 -19.54
C HIS A 294 15.20 3.09 -18.91
N GLU A 295 15.21 3.13 -17.58
CA GLU A 295 15.80 4.21 -16.80
C GLU A 295 16.83 3.64 -15.83
N PHE A 296 17.93 4.35 -15.64
CA PHE A 296 18.96 3.96 -14.67
C PHE A 296 18.44 3.98 -13.23
N ASN A 297 17.55 4.92 -12.90
CA ASN A 297 16.96 5.09 -11.57
C ASN A 297 15.45 5.34 -11.69
N PRO A 298 14.63 4.29 -11.89
CA PRO A 298 13.17 4.40 -12.09
C PRO A 298 12.44 5.22 -11.03
N MET A 299 12.89 5.14 -9.77
CA MET A 299 12.32 5.89 -8.64
C MET A 299 12.35 7.43 -8.87
N LEU A 300 13.34 7.94 -9.59
CA LEU A 300 13.51 9.37 -9.87
C LEU A 300 13.20 9.76 -11.32
N GLY A 301 12.66 8.82 -12.11
CA GLY A 301 12.52 8.95 -13.57
C GLY A 301 11.23 9.60 -14.08
N HIS A 302 10.82 9.17 -15.26
CA HIS A 302 9.65 9.65 -16.01
C HIS A 302 8.36 8.97 -15.53
N ARG A 303 7.90 9.46 -14.38
CA ARG A 303 6.79 8.87 -13.63
C ARG A 303 5.92 9.96 -12.98
N GLY A 304 4.84 9.58 -12.31
CA GLY A 304 3.97 10.52 -11.59
C GLY A 304 3.46 11.68 -12.46
N CYS A 305 3.43 12.89 -11.90
CA CYS A 305 2.96 14.06 -12.65
C CYS A 305 3.78 14.35 -13.92
N ARG A 306 5.04 13.92 -14.00
CA ARG A 306 5.89 14.13 -15.19
C ARG A 306 5.36 13.33 -16.37
N LEU A 307 4.88 12.11 -16.10
CA LEU A 307 4.22 11.27 -17.08
C LEU A 307 2.89 11.89 -17.53
N GLY A 308 2.10 12.41 -16.57
CA GLY A 308 0.87 13.15 -16.88
C GLY A 308 1.11 14.43 -17.67
N VAL A 309 2.22 15.13 -17.47
CA VAL A 309 2.59 16.34 -18.24
C VAL A 309 2.91 15.99 -19.69
N THR A 310 3.63 14.90 -19.94
CA THR A 310 3.98 14.48 -21.32
C THR A 310 2.82 13.76 -22.04
N TYR A 311 1.95 13.09 -21.27
CA TYR A 311 0.83 12.29 -21.78
C TYR A 311 -0.45 12.63 -20.99
N PRO A 312 -0.99 13.86 -21.15
CA PRO A 312 -2.14 14.35 -20.37
C PRO A 312 -3.39 13.50 -20.55
N GLU A 313 -3.54 12.81 -21.68
CA GLU A 313 -4.65 11.89 -21.95
C GLU A 313 -4.75 10.74 -20.94
N ILE A 314 -3.65 10.35 -20.28
CA ILE A 314 -3.67 9.34 -19.21
C ILE A 314 -4.46 9.87 -18.02
N TYR A 315 -4.13 11.09 -17.57
CA TYR A 315 -4.79 11.72 -16.43
C TYR A 315 -6.22 12.19 -16.78
N GLU A 316 -6.46 12.58 -18.03
CA GLU A 316 -7.81 12.83 -18.57
C GLU A 316 -8.68 11.57 -18.42
N MET A 317 -8.20 10.40 -18.86
CA MET A 317 -8.95 9.14 -18.74
C MET A 317 -9.24 8.79 -17.28
N GLN A 318 -8.25 8.89 -16.39
CA GLN A 318 -8.44 8.60 -14.96
C GLN A 318 -9.42 9.57 -14.30
N ALA A 319 -9.29 10.88 -14.56
CA ALA A 319 -10.22 11.88 -14.04
C ALA A 319 -11.65 11.64 -14.56
N GLN A 320 -11.79 11.24 -15.84
CA GLN A 320 -13.08 10.86 -16.41
C GLN A 320 -13.66 9.63 -15.69
N ALA A 321 -12.88 8.55 -15.51
CA ALA A 321 -13.32 7.35 -14.81
C ALA A 321 -13.84 7.65 -13.39
N ILE A 322 -13.08 8.45 -12.63
CA ILE A 322 -13.42 8.89 -11.27
C ILE A 322 -14.74 9.66 -11.26
N MET A 323 -14.87 10.66 -12.15
CA MET A 323 -16.02 11.56 -12.15
C MET A 323 -17.27 10.92 -12.73
N GLU A 324 -17.15 10.03 -13.72
CA GLU A 324 -18.29 9.24 -14.23
C GLU A 324 -18.85 8.33 -13.12
N ALA A 325 -17.98 7.59 -12.44
CA ALA A 325 -18.37 6.74 -11.31
C ALA A 325 -19.09 7.55 -10.23
N ALA A 326 -18.53 8.71 -9.86
CA ALA A 326 -19.13 9.58 -8.86
C ALA A 326 -20.49 10.15 -9.32
N CYS A 327 -20.62 10.59 -10.57
CA CYS A 327 -21.86 11.11 -11.11
C CYS A 327 -22.97 10.05 -11.16
N GLU A 328 -22.67 8.83 -11.61
CA GLU A 328 -23.62 7.71 -11.63
C GLU A 328 -24.13 7.37 -10.22
N LEU A 329 -23.22 7.31 -9.26
CA LEU A 329 -23.55 7.02 -7.86
C LEU A 329 -24.37 8.13 -7.20
N VAL A 330 -24.07 9.40 -7.47
CA VAL A 330 -24.85 10.53 -6.96
C VAL A 330 -26.26 10.54 -7.56
N LYS A 331 -26.45 10.19 -8.85
CA LYS A 331 -27.79 9.95 -9.41
C LYS A 331 -28.53 8.84 -8.66
N GLY A 332 -27.80 7.80 -8.27
CA GLY A 332 -28.26 6.72 -7.40
C GLY A 332 -28.43 7.09 -5.92
N LYS A 333 -28.30 8.38 -5.55
CA LYS A 333 -28.41 8.91 -4.18
C LYS A 333 -27.35 8.39 -3.20
N VAL A 334 -26.22 7.90 -3.69
CA VAL A 334 -25.06 7.57 -2.86
C VAL A 334 -24.25 8.84 -2.60
N LYS A 335 -23.89 9.08 -1.34
CA LYS A 335 -23.02 10.22 -0.97
C LYS A 335 -21.58 9.89 -1.35
N VAL A 336 -21.02 10.64 -2.29
CA VAL A 336 -19.64 10.47 -2.77
C VAL A 336 -18.85 11.76 -2.52
N VAL A 337 -17.61 11.63 -2.07
CA VAL A 337 -16.70 12.76 -1.81
C VAL A 337 -15.33 12.43 -2.42
N PRO A 338 -15.14 12.66 -3.74
CA PRO A 338 -13.88 12.38 -4.43
C PRO A 338 -12.80 13.42 -4.08
N GLU A 339 -11.59 12.95 -3.81
CA GLU A 339 -10.40 13.78 -3.70
C GLU A 339 -9.34 13.27 -4.68
N ILE A 340 -8.98 14.06 -5.68
CA ILE A 340 -8.05 13.65 -6.73
C ILE A 340 -6.65 14.16 -6.38
N MET A 341 -5.67 13.27 -6.33
CA MET A 341 -4.32 13.56 -5.86
C MET A 341 -3.29 13.38 -6.96
N ILE A 342 -2.51 14.43 -7.22
CA ILE A 342 -1.41 14.41 -8.18
C ILE A 342 -0.11 13.97 -7.47
N PRO A 343 0.52 12.84 -7.90
CA PRO A 343 1.77 12.35 -7.33
C PRO A 343 3.00 13.09 -7.86
N LEU A 344 4.10 12.98 -7.12
CA LEU A 344 5.48 13.36 -7.46
C LEU A 344 5.69 14.83 -7.88
N VAL A 345 4.83 15.72 -7.40
CA VAL A 345 4.94 17.16 -7.68
C VAL A 345 6.18 17.71 -6.99
N GLY A 346 7.05 18.38 -7.74
CA GLY A 346 8.20 19.14 -7.24
C GLY A 346 8.04 20.65 -7.42
N HIS A 347 7.20 21.10 -8.35
CA HIS A 347 7.02 22.50 -8.72
C HIS A 347 5.53 22.87 -8.87
N VAL A 348 5.14 24.08 -8.45
CA VAL A 348 3.74 24.57 -8.51
C VAL A 348 3.12 24.46 -9.92
N ASN A 349 3.88 24.80 -10.96
CA ASN A 349 3.44 24.64 -12.36
C ASN A 349 3.13 23.20 -12.79
N GLU A 350 3.81 22.17 -12.24
CA GLU A 350 3.46 20.77 -12.53
C GLU A 350 2.05 20.48 -12.00
N LEU A 351 1.77 20.88 -10.75
CA LEU A 351 0.45 20.74 -10.16
C LEU A 351 -0.60 21.61 -10.88
N LYS A 352 -0.24 22.83 -11.30
CA LYS A 352 -1.15 23.71 -12.04
C LYS A 352 -1.63 23.07 -13.34
N ASN A 353 -0.69 22.56 -14.14
CA ASN A 353 -0.98 21.90 -15.41
C ASN A 353 -1.87 20.68 -15.20
N MET A 354 -1.54 19.82 -14.22
CA MET A 354 -2.33 18.62 -13.95
C MET A 354 -3.70 18.93 -13.34
N ARG A 355 -3.81 19.97 -12.52
CA ARG A 355 -5.10 20.45 -11.99
C ARG A 355 -6.02 20.90 -13.12
N GLU A 356 -5.49 21.61 -14.12
CA GLU A 356 -6.27 22.06 -15.28
C GLU A 356 -6.86 20.89 -16.08
N VAL A 357 -6.05 19.84 -16.33
CA VAL A 357 -6.51 18.61 -16.99
C VAL A 357 -7.64 17.95 -16.19
N VAL A 358 -7.47 17.81 -14.86
CA VAL A 358 -8.48 17.19 -13.99
C VAL A 358 -9.76 18.02 -13.94
N VAL A 359 -9.65 19.34 -13.73
CA VAL A 359 -10.81 20.23 -13.58
C VAL A 359 -11.61 20.32 -14.88
N SER A 360 -10.95 20.53 -16.02
CA SER A 360 -11.64 20.60 -17.32
C SER A 360 -12.36 19.29 -17.65
N THR A 361 -11.75 18.15 -17.35
CA THR A 361 -12.37 16.82 -17.51
C THR A 361 -13.58 16.66 -16.59
N ALA A 362 -13.44 16.99 -15.31
CA ALA A 362 -14.51 16.87 -14.33
C ALA A 362 -15.71 17.78 -14.67
N GLU A 363 -15.47 19.01 -15.12
CA GLU A 363 -16.51 19.93 -15.58
C GLU A 363 -17.25 19.40 -16.81
N ARG A 364 -16.51 18.85 -17.79
CA ARG A 364 -17.09 18.20 -18.96
C ARG A 364 -18.00 17.03 -18.58
N VAL A 365 -17.52 16.11 -17.75
CA VAL A 365 -18.30 14.94 -17.30
C VAL A 365 -19.53 15.36 -16.51
N GLN A 366 -19.42 16.32 -15.59
CA GLN A 366 -20.58 16.82 -14.84
C GLN A 366 -21.65 17.44 -15.75
N LYS A 367 -21.24 18.12 -16.83
CA LYS A 367 -22.16 18.68 -17.83
C LYS A 367 -22.86 17.59 -18.64
N GLU A 368 -22.12 16.58 -19.09
CA GLU A 368 -22.66 15.41 -19.82
C GLU A 368 -23.67 14.64 -18.96
N TYR A 369 -23.34 14.40 -17.69
CA TYR A 369 -24.21 13.70 -16.75
C TYR A 369 -25.34 14.58 -16.19
N LYS A 370 -25.26 15.91 -16.34
CA LYS A 370 -26.18 16.89 -15.74
C LYS A 370 -26.27 16.76 -14.22
N VAL A 371 -25.13 16.51 -13.56
CA VAL A 371 -25.02 16.33 -12.11
C VAL A 371 -23.81 17.09 -11.59
N LYS A 372 -23.96 17.76 -10.45
CA LYS A 372 -22.84 18.37 -9.73
C LYS A 372 -22.38 17.44 -8.61
N VAL A 373 -21.10 17.12 -8.59
CA VAL A 373 -20.40 16.34 -7.58
C VAL A 373 -19.28 17.24 -7.03
N PRO A 374 -19.32 17.64 -5.76
CA PRO A 374 -18.20 18.33 -5.14
C PRO A 374 -16.97 17.43 -5.11
N TYR A 375 -15.83 17.92 -5.58
CA TYR A 375 -14.54 17.24 -5.51
C TYR A 375 -13.43 18.24 -5.18
N THR A 376 -12.29 17.74 -4.74
CA THR A 376 -11.09 18.55 -4.47
C THR A 376 -9.90 18.00 -5.23
N VAL A 377 -8.98 18.87 -5.65
CA VAL A 377 -7.71 18.47 -6.28
C VAL A 377 -6.54 18.89 -5.40
N GLY A 378 -5.78 17.91 -4.95
CA GLY A 378 -4.62 18.11 -4.07
C GLY A 378 -3.39 17.42 -4.62
N THR A 379 -2.36 17.34 -3.80
CA THR A 379 -1.08 16.78 -4.22
C THR A 379 -0.42 15.97 -3.13
N MET A 380 0.40 15.01 -3.56
CA MET A 380 1.31 14.33 -2.67
C MET A 380 2.54 15.21 -2.40
N ILE A 381 2.89 15.40 -1.13
CA ILE A 381 4.11 16.08 -0.70
C ILE A 381 5.12 15.00 -0.36
N GLU A 382 5.94 14.65 -1.36
CA GLU A 382 6.87 13.52 -1.28
C GLU A 382 8.27 13.81 -1.84
N LEU A 383 8.50 15.05 -2.29
CA LEU A 383 9.82 15.53 -2.69
C LEU A 383 10.28 16.64 -1.75
N PRO A 384 11.58 16.74 -1.43
CA PRO A 384 12.11 17.79 -0.56
C PRO A 384 11.82 19.18 -1.12
N ARG A 385 11.90 19.35 -2.44
CA ARG A 385 11.55 20.62 -3.12
C ARG A 385 10.11 21.04 -2.84
N ALA A 386 9.16 20.11 -2.88
CA ALA A 386 7.76 20.39 -2.58
C ALA A 386 7.55 20.85 -1.14
N CYS A 387 8.34 20.34 -0.19
CA CYS A 387 8.31 20.81 1.20
C CYS A 387 8.87 22.23 1.33
N VAL A 388 9.98 22.51 0.64
CA VAL A 388 10.65 23.82 0.66
C VAL A 388 9.79 24.91 0.01
N THR A 389 9.03 24.60 -1.04
CA THR A 389 8.17 25.56 -1.75
C THR A 389 6.67 25.31 -1.49
N ALA A 390 6.33 24.75 -0.33
CA ALA A 390 4.95 24.37 -0.02
C ALA A 390 3.98 25.57 -0.02
N ASP A 391 4.43 26.77 0.30
CA ASP A 391 3.63 28.00 0.21
C ASP A 391 3.14 28.27 -1.22
N GLU A 392 3.98 28.09 -2.23
CA GLU A 392 3.59 28.24 -3.64
C GLU A 392 2.57 27.16 -4.04
N ILE A 393 2.82 25.91 -3.66
CA ILE A 393 1.94 24.77 -3.98
C ILE A 393 0.57 24.96 -3.30
N ALA A 394 0.51 25.50 -2.08
CA ALA A 394 -0.72 25.70 -1.31
C ALA A 394 -1.69 26.70 -1.94
N GLN A 395 -1.21 27.58 -2.83
CA GLN A 395 -2.06 28.51 -3.57
C GLN A 395 -3.08 27.78 -4.46
N ILE A 396 -2.72 26.59 -4.95
CA ILE A 396 -3.53 25.84 -5.93
C ILE A 396 -3.98 24.45 -5.42
N ALA A 397 -3.32 23.89 -4.40
CA ALA A 397 -3.71 22.61 -3.82
C ALA A 397 -4.88 22.77 -2.83
N ASP A 398 -5.87 21.88 -2.90
CA ASP A 398 -6.97 21.83 -1.94
C ASP A 398 -6.61 21.04 -0.67
N PHE A 399 -5.63 20.12 -0.77
CA PHE A 399 -5.09 19.34 0.34
C PHE A 399 -3.69 18.83 0.03
N TYR A 400 -2.96 18.44 1.08
CA TYR A 400 -1.71 17.68 1.02
C TYR A 400 -1.87 16.27 1.58
N SER A 401 -1.17 15.33 0.96
CA SER A 401 -0.88 14.03 1.56
C SER A 401 0.63 13.81 1.55
N PHE A 402 1.25 13.62 2.70
CA PHE A 402 2.68 13.30 2.76
C PHE A 402 2.91 11.86 2.30
N GLY A 403 3.61 11.71 1.17
CA GLY A 403 4.15 10.44 0.68
C GLY A 403 5.49 10.17 1.34
N THR A 404 5.44 9.80 2.63
CA THR A 404 6.67 9.73 3.45
C THR A 404 7.64 8.64 3.05
N ASN A 405 7.21 7.62 2.30
CA ASN A 405 8.12 6.62 1.76
C ASN A 405 9.11 7.28 0.78
N ASP A 406 8.60 7.95 -0.26
CA ASP A 406 9.43 8.65 -1.25
C ASP A 406 10.14 9.88 -0.68
N LEU A 407 9.51 10.56 0.28
CA LEU A 407 10.18 11.66 1.00
C LEU A 407 11.37 11.15 1.80
N THR A 408 11.26 10.02 2.51
CA THR A 408 12.40 9.41 3.20
C THR A 408 13.50 9.02 2.21
N GLN A 409 13.14 8.39 1.09
CA GLN A 409 14.10 7.99 0.05
C GLN A 409 14.92 9.20 -0.44
N THR A 410 14.26 10.31 -0.75
CA THR A 410 14.90 11.49 -1.33
C THR A 410 15.61 12.38 -0.30
N VAL A 411 15.14 12.42 0.95
CA VAL A 411 15.82 13.16 2.02
C VAL A 411 17.11 12.46 2.45
N TYR A 412 17.08 11.13 2.58
CA TYR A 412 18.29 10.37 2.93
C TYR A 412 19.18 10.04 1.73
N GLY A 413 18.64 10.04 0.51
CA GLY A 413 19.33 9.50 -0.66
C GLY A 413 19.39 7.97 -0.66
N LEU A 414 18.31 7.30 -0.22
CA LEU A 414 18.21 5.85 -0.12
C LEU A 414 17.16 5.31 -1.09
N SER A 415 17.55 4.32 -1.90
CA SER A 415 16.60 3.43 -2.57
C SER A 415 16.08 2.43 -1.56
N ARG A 416 14.77 2.36 -1.37
CA ARG A 416 14.12 1.41 -0.45
C ARG A 416 14.42 -0.03 -0.85
N ASP A 417 14.46 -0.30 -2.15
CA ASP A 417 14.68 -1.64 -2.68
C ASP A 417 16.13 -2.11 -2.47
N ASP A 418 17.08 -1.17 -2.40
CA ASP A 418 18.51 -1.47 -2.20
C ASP A 418 18.96 -1.34 -0.74
N ALA A 419 18.27 -0.53 0.06
CA ALA A 419 18.64 -0.20 1.44
C ALA A 419 18.75 -1.44 2.34
N GLY A 420 17.98 -2.49 2.05
CA GLY A 420 18.04 -3.76 2.78
C GLY A 420 19.44 -4.40 2.85
N ARG A 421 20.37 -4.04 1.95
CA ARG A 421 21.75 -4.56 1.93
C ARG A 421 22.65 -4.03 3.05
N PHE A 422 22.38 -2.83 3.56
CA PHE A 422 23.25 -2.19 4.57
C PHE A 422 22.47 -1.61 5.76
N LEU A 423 21.18 -1.34 5.62
CA LEU A 423 20.37 -0.73 6.67
C LEU A 423 20.33 -1.57 7.96
N PRO A 424 20.24 -2.92 7.94
CA PRO A 424 20.40 -3.72 9.15
C PRO A 424 21.71 -3.47 9.89
N PHE A 425 22.83 -3.37 9.16
CA PHE A 425 24.14 -3.06 9.74
C PHE A 425 24.16 -1.66 10.40
N TYR A 426 23.50 -0.67 9.79
CA TYR A 426 23.36 0.67 10.37
C TYR A 426 22.62 0.65 11.71
N ILE A 427 21.57 -0.17 11.84
CA ILE A 427 20.81 -0.32 13.09
C ILE A 427 21.63 -1.07 14.14
N GLU A 428 22.25 -2.19 13.77
CA GLU A 428 23.08 -3.01 14.67
C GLU A 428 24.26 -2.23 15.25
N ASN A 429 24.88 -1.37 14.43
CA ASN A 429 26.00 -0.51 14.83
C ASN A 429 25.55 0.85 15.37
N ARG A 430 24.25 1.07 15.59
CA ARG A 430 23.66 2.30 16.14
C ARG A 430 24.02 3.57 15.35
N VAL A 431 24.29 3.45 14.06
CA VAL A 431 24.39 4.60 13.14
C VAL A 431 23.02 5.25 13.02
N LEU A 432 21.97 4.43 12.93
CA LEU A 432 20.57 4.84 13.05
C LEU A 432 19.94 4.08 14.22
N THR A 433 19.01 4.73 14.92
CA THR A 433 18.30 4.10 16.04
C THR A 433 17.23 3.13 15.58
N GLU A 434 16.54 3.46 14.49
CA GLU A 434 15.43 2.70 13.91
C GLU A 434 15.46 2.83 12.39
N ASP A 435 14.84 1.88 11.70
CA ASP A 435 14.68 1.91 10.25
C ASP A 435 13.78 3.10 9.85
N PRO A 436 14.28 4.06 9.04
CA PRO A 436 13.57 5.28 8.67
C PRO A 436 12.39 5.05 7.71
N PHE A 437 12.22 3.83 7.19
CA PHE A 437 11.05 3.42 6.41
C PHE A 437 9.96 2.74 7.26
N ILE A 438 10.26 2.46 8.54
CA ILE A 438 9.30 1.91 9.52
C ILE A 438 8.79 3.03 10.42
N THR A 439 9.72 3.78 11.03
CA THR A 439 9.43 4.90 11.92
C THR A 439 9.95 6.18 11.31
N ILE A 440 9.12 7.23 11.28
CA ILE A 440 9.50 8.50 10.68
C ILE A 440 10.72 9.10 11.38
N ASP A 441 11.75 9.43 10.60
CA ASP A 441 12.86 10.25 11.09
C ASP A 441 12.33 11.66 11.40
N GLN A 442 12.15 11.97 12.67
CA GLN A 442 11.55 13.24 13.09
C GLN A 442 12.48 14.45 12.88
N ASN A 443 13.79 14.22 12.75
CA ASN A 443 14.80 15.27 12.71
C ASN A 443 15.14 15.71 11.28
N GLY A 444 15.21 14.78 10.32
CA GLY A 444 15.37 15.08 8.91
C GLY A 444 14.04 15.12 8.17
N VAL A 445 13.43 13.97 7.92
CA VAL A 445 12.16 13.86 7.15
C VAL A 445 11.03 14.64 7.84
N GLY A 446 10.93 14.54 9.16
CA GLY A 446 9.97 15.28 9.97
C GLY A 446 10.21 16.79 9.96
N ALA A 447 11.44 17.27 9.77
CA ALA A 447 11.70 18.69 9.58
C ALA A 447 11.16 19.19 8.24
N MET A 448 11.28 18.40 7.16
CA MET A 448 10.64 18.70 5.88
C MET A 448 9.12 18.75 6.01
N MET A 449 8.52 17.79 6.73
CA MET A 449 7.08 17.79 6.99
C MET A 449 6.63 19.03 7.78
N ARG A 450 7.35 19.41 8.86
CA ARG A 450 7.05 20.62 9.64
C ARG A 450 7.09 21.87 8.77
N MET A 451 8.13 22.02 7.96
CA MET A 451 8.30 23.15 7.04
C MET A 451 7.12 23.24 6.06
N ALA A 452 6.72 22.11 5.47
CA ALA A 452 5.60 22.05 4.54
C ALA A 452 4.25 22.41 5.22
N VAL A 453 4.03 21.95 6.46
CA VAL A 453 2.84 22.29 7.24
C VAL A 453 2.78 23.79 7.53
N GLU A 454 3.87 24.36 8.02
CA GLU A 454 3.96 25.78 8.36
C GLU A 454 3.74 26.67 7.13
N LYS A 455 4.49 26.42 6.04
CA LYS A 455 4.38 27.18 4.80
C LYS A 455 3.01 27.05 4.14
N GLY A 456 2.49 25.82 4.05
CA GLY A 456 1.19 25.58 3.44
C GLY A 456 0.04 26.25 4.21
N ARG A 457 0.06 26.18 5.55
CA ARG A 457 -0.95 26.84 6.39
C ARG A 457 -0.74 28.35 6.53
N GLY A 458 0.46 28.85 6.29
CA GLY A 458 0.74 30.28 6.13
C GLY A 458 -0.04 30.89 4.96
N VAL A 459 -0.31 30.10 3.91
CA VAL A 459 -1.11 30.52 2.76
C VAL A 459 -2.59 30.17 2.93
N LYS A 460 -2.91 28.95 3.38
CA LYS A 460 -4.29 28.48 3.57
C LYS A 460 -4.44 27.85 4.96
N LYS A 461 -4.94 28.62 5.92
CA LYS A 461 -5.03 28.24 7.35
C LYS A 461 -5.68 26.88 7.59
N ASP A 462 -6.76 26.58 6.86
CA ASP A 462 -7.52 25.33 6.98
C ASP A 462 -7.14 24.29 5.91
N LEU A 463 -5.94 24.42 5.31
CA LEU A 463 -5.44 23.43 4.35
C LEU A 463 -5.40 22.05 5.01
N LYS A 464 -6.19 21.13 4.45
CA LYS A 464 -6.24 19.74 4.89
C LYS A 464 -4.90 19.08 4.57
N MET A 465 -4.27 18.49 5.58
CA MET A 465 -3.00 17.78 5.45
C MET A 465 -3.11 16.41 6.11
N GLY A 466 -2.65 15.38 5.44
CA GLY A 466 -2.51 14.07 6.05
C GLY A 466 -1.24 13.36 5.60
N ILE A 467 -1.07 12.13 6.04
CA ILE A 467 0.04 11.25 5.67
C ILE A 467 -0.54 9.94 5.16
N CYS A 468 0.11 9.37 4.14
CA CYS A 468 -0.15 8.02 3.66
C CYS A 468 1.16 7.21 3.63
N GLY A 469 1.03 5.88 3.62
CA GLY A 469 2.15 4.95 3.66
C GLY A 469 2.29 4.23 5.01
N GLU A 470 3.44 3.59 5.22
CA GLU A 470 3.68 2.72 6.38
C GLU A 470 3.74 3.49 7.70
N HIS A 471 4.32 4.70 7.68
CA HIS A 471 4.39 5.57 8.84
C HIS A 471 3.02 5.98 9.37
N GLY A 472 1.99 6.01 8.51
CA GLY A 472 0.62 6.37 8.90
C GLY A 472 -0.03 5.41 9.89
N GLY A 473 0.51 4.20 10.05
CA GLY A 473 0.05 3.20 11.02
C GLY A 473 1.05 2.91 12.13
N GLU A 474 2.20 3.58 12.18
CA GLU A 474 3.25 3.33 13.18
C GLU A 474 3.05 4.29 14.36
N PRO A 475 2.91 3.80 15.61
CA PRO A 475 2.50 4.63 16.73
C PRO A 475 3.33 5.90 16.99
N LYS A 476 4.66 5.83 16.93
CA LYS A 476 5.53 7.00 17.15
C LYS A 476 5.36 8.04 16.04
N SER A 477 5.19 7.58 14.80
CA SER A 477 4.95 8.40 13.62
C SER A 477 3.56 9.03 13.65
N VAL A 478 2.53 8.31 14.11
CA VAL A 478 1.19 8.87 14.33
C VAL A 478 1.22 9.94 15.42
N GLU A 479 1.96 9.70 16.51
CA GLU A 479 2.17 10.72 17.56
C GLU A 479 2.89 11.96 17.01
N PHE A 480 3.92 11.77 16.18
CA PHE A 480 4.60 12.86 15.50
C PHE A 480 3.64 13.67 14.61
N CYS A 481 2.86 13.00 13.75
CA CYS A 481 1.86 13.62 12.89
C CYS A 481 0.82 14.43 13.67
N HIS A 482 0.42 13.94 14.85
CA HIS A 482 -0.45 14.69 15.76
C HIS A 482 0.22 15.98 16.25
N LYS A 483 1.48 15.91 16.70
CA LYS A 483 2.24 17.06 17.22
C LYS A 483 2.44 18.15 16.19
N ILE A 484 2.69 17.79 14.93
CA ILE A 484 2.83 18.76 13.83
C ILE A 484 1.48 19.20 13.27
N GLY A 485 0.36 18.73 13.84
CA GLY A 485 -0.97 19.22 13.56
C GLY A 485 -1.59 18.72 12.25
N LEU A 486 -1.22 17.54 11.74
CA LEU A 486 -1.93 16.94 10.60
C LEU A 486 -3.42 16.75 10.92
N ASN A 487 -4.26 16.68 9.89
CA ASN A 487 -5.70 16.43 10.02
C ASN A 487 -6.01 14.93 10.09
N TYR A 488 -5.21 14.11 9.41
CA TYR A 488 -5.42 12.66 9.39
C TYR A 488 -4.12 11.86 9.17
N VAL A 489 -4.17 10.59 9.55
CA VAL A 489 -3.20 9.56 9.13
C VAL A 489 -3.91 8.49 8.31
N SER A 490 -3.20 7.87 7.37
CA SER A 490 -3.75 6.84 6.48
C SER A 490 -2.82 5.64 6.38
N CYS A 491 -3.33 4.45 6.69
CA CYS A 491 -2.56 3.20 6.81
C CYS A 491 -3.33 2.01 6.22
N SER A 492 -2.71 0.84 6.09
CA SER A 492 -3.43 -0.35 5.58
C SER A 492 -4.63 -0.72 6.47
N PRO A 493 -5.64 -1.44 5.95
CA PRO A 493 -6.89 -1.71 6.66
C PRO A 493 -6.70 -2.27 8.07
N PHE A 494 -5.81 -3.26 8.23
CA PHE A 494 -5.54 -3.91 9.52
C PHE A 494 -4.80 -3.01 10.51
N ARG A 495 -4.14 -1.94 10.05
CA ARG A 495 -3.46 -0.97 10.93
C ARG A 495 -4.37 0.17 11.39
N VAL A 496 -5.59 0.27 10.84
CA VAL A 496 -6.57 1.31 11.24
C VAL A 496 -6.84 1.31 12.74
N PRO A 497 -7.08 0.16 13.43
CA PRO A 497 -7.29 0.18 14.87
C PRO A 497 -6.07 0.66 15.65
N ILE A 498 -4.86 0.28 15.23
CA ILE A 498 -3.60 0.71 15.84
C ILE A 498 -3.44 2.22 15.69
N ALA A 499 -3.67 2.75 14.49
CA ALA A 499 -3.59 4.19 14.22
C ALA A 499 -4.63 4.98 15.02
N ARG A 500 -5.87 4.49 15.14
CA ARG A 500 -6.92 5.07 16.00
C ARG A 500 -6.48 5.12 17.46
N PHE A 501 -5.91 4.04 17.95
CA PHE A 501 -5.45 3.96 19.33
C PHE A 501 -4.23 4.85 19.61
N ALA A 502 -3.23 4.83 18.72
CA ALA A 502 -2.05 5.68 18.80
C ALA A 502 -2.42 7.17 18.72
N ALA A 503 -3.36 7.55 17.85
CA ALA A 503 -3.87 8.91 17.77
C ALA A 503 -4.55 9.37 19.07
N ALA A 504 -5.28 8.48 19.75
CA ALA A 504 -5.88 8.76 21.04
C ALA A 504 -4.82 8.94 22.14
N GLN A 505 -3.79 8.10 22.14
CA GLN A 505 -2.66 8.24 23.06
C GLN A 505 -1.91 9.55 22.83
N ALA A 506 -1.67 9.92 21.57
CA ALA A 506 -1.03 11.19 21.22
C ALA A 506 -1.83 12.39 21.74
N ALA A 507 -3.15 12.40 21.51
CA ALA A 507 -4.04 13.45 22.00
C ALA A 507 -4.07 13.54 23.54
N LEU A 508 -4.01 12.42 24.25
CA LEU A 508 -3.90 12.41 25.71
C LEU A 508 -2.56 12.92 26.23
N LYS A 509 -1.46 12.56 25.57
CA LYS A 509 -0.12 13.04 25.94
C LYS A 509 0.04 14.54 25.72
N GLY A 510 -0.56 15.10 24.65
CA GLY A 510 -0.50 16.54 24.34
C GLY A 510 -1.38 17.44 25.21
N LYS A 511 -2.28 16.87 26.04
CA LYS A 511 -3.08 17.61 27.04
C LYS A 511 -2.40 17.76 28.40
N LYS A 512 -1.30 17.04 28.63
CA LYS A 512 -0.43 17.19 29.79
C LYS A 512 0.68 18.18 29.47
#